data_AF-A0A1W6CHG7-F1
#
_entry.id   AF-A0A1W6CHG7-F1
#
_cell.length_a   1.000
_cell.length_b   1.000
_cell.length_c   1.000
_cell.angle_alpha   90.00
_cell.angle_beta   90.00
_cell.angle_gamma   90.00
#
_symmetry.space_group_name_H-M   'P 1'
#
loop_
_entity.id
_entity.type
_entity.pdbx_description
1 polymer ?
#
loop_
_entity_poly.entity_id
_entity_poly.type
_entity_poly.pdbx_seq_one_letter_code
_entity_poly.pdbx_strand_id
1 'polypeptide(L)'
;MKVELRAEAPGKPDFGAPCNGCGLCCAVETCPLGLVLFRRRFGPCPALEWRDGRYVCGVLDAPQRFVPLLPRRWAARLVARWIAAGKGCDCRHQAE
;
A
#
# COMPACT_ATOMS: atom_id res chain seq x y z
N MET A 1 -7.90 0.36 -17.46
CA MET A 1 -6.64 0.96 -16.94
C MET A 1 -5.62 -0.16 -16.85
N LYS A 2 -4.48 -0.03 -17.52
CA LYS A 2 -3.40 -1.02 -17.47
C LYS A 2 -2.45 -0.63 -16.35
N VAL A 3 -2.12 -1.57 -15.48
CA VAL A 3 -1.15 -1.39 -14.39
C VAL A 3 0.00 -2.35 -14.65
N GLU A 4 1.22 -1.83 -14.68
CA GLU A 4 2.42 -2.63 -14.87
C GLU A 4 3.14 -2.78 -13.53
N LEU A 5 3.13 -4.00 -13.01
CA LEU A 5 3.89 -4.39 -11.83
C LEU A 5 5.16 -5.11 -12.27
N ARG A 6 6.17 -5.07 -11.41
CA ARG A 6 7.41 -5.82 -11.62
C ARG A 6 7.14 -7.33 -11.60
N ALA A 7 7.78 -8.06 -12.50
CA ALA A 7 7.59 -9.50 -12.64
C ALA A 7 8.04 -10.28 -11.39
N GLU A 8 8.98 -9.72 -10.63
CA GLU A 8 9.47 -10.31 -9.38
C GLU A 8 8.52 -10.10 -8.21
N ALA A 9 7.45 -9.30 -8.38
CA ALA A 9 6.51 -9.03 -7.30
C ALA A 9 5.78 -10.32 -6.92
N PRO A 10 5.48 -10.52 -5.62
CA PRO A 10 4.69 -11.68 -5.22
C PRO A 10 3.31 -11.58 -5.87
N GLY A 11 2.76 -12.73 -6.27
CA GLY A 11 1.41 -12.82 -6.81
C GLY A 11 0.39 -12.18 -5.86
N LYS A 12 -0.71 -11.68 -6.43
CA LYS A 12 -1.79 -11.11 -5.62
C LYS A 12 -2.26 -12.15 -4.59
N PRO A 13 -2.32 -11.81 -3.29
CA PRO A 13 -2.79 -12.75 -2.29
C PRO A 13 -4.30 -12.97 -2.44
N ASP A 14 -4.77 -14.10 -1.94
CA ASP A 14 -6.19 -14.43 -1.91
C ASP A 14 -7.00 -13.38 -1.15
N PHE A 15 -8.29 -13.29 -1.47
CA PHE A 15 -9.20 -12.42 -0.75
C PHE A 15 -9.24 -12.79 0.73
N GLY A 16 -9.08 -11.80 1.61
CA GLY A 16 -8.98 -11.98 3.06
C GLY A 16 -7.59 -12.37 3.59
N ALA A 17 -6.64 -12.77 2.73
CA ALA A 17 -5.27 -13.07 3.14
C ALA A 17 -4.48 -11.79 3.47
N PRO A 18 -3.45 -11.85 4.34
CA PRO A 18 -2.67 -10.67 4.70
C PRO A 18 -1.93 -10.08 3.49
N CYS A 19 -1.71 -8.76 3.53
CA CYS A 19 -0.93 -8.08 2.49
C CYS A 19 0.49 -8.65 2.43
N ASN A 20 0.86 -9.17 1.26
CA ASN A 20 2.19 -9.73 0.98
C ASN A 20 3.13 -8.76 0.24
N GLY A 21 2.63 -7.57 -0.14
CA GLY A 21 3.39 -6.61 -0.93
C GLY A 21 3.33 -6.84 -2.45
N CYS A 22 2.26 -7.43 -2.98
CA CYS A 22 2.07 -7.55 -4.45
C CYS A 22 1.99 -6.19 -5.18
N GLY A 23 1.57 -5.12 -4.50
CA GLY A 23 1.48 -3.77 -5.06
C GLY A 23 0.25 -3.49 -5.93
N LEU A 24 -0.55 -4.50 -6.29
CA LEU A 24 -1.68 -4.35 -7.22
C LEU A 24 -2.71 -3.30 -6.77
N CYS A 25 -3.21 -3.40 -5.54
CA CYS A 25 -4.20 -2.44 -5.04
C CYS A 25 -3.65 -1.01 -5.04
N CYS A 26 -2.43 -0.81 -4.55
CA CYS A 26 -1.77 0.49 -4.49
C CYS A 26 -1.45 1.08 -5.86
N ALA A 27 -1.27 0.23 -6.87
CA ALA A 27 -0.98 0.66 -8.23
C ALA A 27 -2.26 1.00 -9.01
N VAL A 28 -3.40 0.40 -8.65
CA VAL A 28 -4.72 0.72 -9.21
C VAL A 28 -5.34 1.95 -8.54
N GLU A 29 -5.35 2.00 -7.21
CA GLU A 29 -5.96 3.09 -6.44
C GLU A 29 -5.25 3.35 -5.11
N THR A 30 -5.48 4.54 -4.56
CA THR A 30 -5.00 4.89 -3.23
C THR A 30 -6.00 4.45 -2.18
N CYS A 31 -5.47 4.00 -1.04
CA CYS A 31 -6.30 3.74 0.14
C CYS A 31 -6.85 5.06 0.73
N PRO A 32 -7.82 5.01 1.67
CA PRO A 32 -8.35 6.22 2.31
C PRO A 32 -7.29 7.15 2.89
N LEU A 33 -6.19 6.58 3.42
CA LEU A 33 -5.06 7.38 3.88
C LEU A 33 -4.31 8.05 2.72
N GLY A 34 -4.09 7.35 1.62
CA GLY A 34 -3.46 7.91 0.42
C GLY A 34 -4.30 9.01 -0.23
N LEU A 35 -5.64 8.92 -0.16
CA LEU A 35 -6.54 10.00 -0.55
C LEU A 35 -6.31 11.26 0.28
N VAL A 36 -6.19 11.12 1.61
CA VAL A 36 -5.96 12.26 2.51
C VAL A 36 -4.57 12.88 2.27
N LEU A 37 -3.54 12.05 2.12
CA LEU A 37 -2.15 12.52 1.99
C LEU A 37 -1.84 13.09 0.60
N PHE A 38 -2.35 12.48 -0.46
CA PHE A 38 -1.96 12.78 -1.84
C PHE A 38 -3.08 13.40 -2.68
N ARG A 39 -4.30 13.50 -2.14
CA ARG A 39 -5.50 14.04 -2.82
C ARG A 39 -5.72 13.43 -4.21
N ARG A 40 -5.38 12.14 -4.36
CA ARG A 40 -5.42 11.37 -5.60
C ARG A 40 -6.12 10.05 -5.32
N ARG A 41 -7.13 9.68 -6.13
CA ARG A 41 -7.88 8.42 -5.99
C ARG A 41 -7.27 7.27 -6.79
N PHE A 42 -6.90 7.52 -8.03
CA PHE A 42 -6.39 6.48 -8.93
C PHE A 42 -4.86 6.44 -8.92
N GLY A 43 -4.32 5.24 -9.03
CA GLY A 43 -2.91 4.95 -8.84
C GLY A 43 -2.01 5.29 -10.05
N PRO A 44 -0.69 5.08 -9.89
CA PRO A 44 -0.07 4.49 -8.71
C PRO A 44 -0.04 5.44 -7.50
N CYS A 45 -0.11 4.88 -6.30
CA CYS A 45 0.05 5.61 -5.05
C CYS A 45 1.46 6.23 -4.97
N PRO A 46 1.60 7.53 -4.65
CA PRO A 46 2.92 8.18 -4.54
C PRO A 46 3.86 7.60 -3.48
N ALA A 47 3.33 6.86 -2.50
CA ALA A 47 4.11 6.16 -1.49
C ALA A 47 4.31 4.66 -1.80
N LEU A 48 4.02 4.21 -3.02
CA LEU A 48 4.30 2.84 -3.44
C LEU A 48 5.79 2.72 -3.79
N GLU A 49 6.55 1.99 -2.99
CA GLU A 49 7.99 1.82 -3.16
C GLU A 49 8.33 0.35 -3.42
N TRP A 50 9.37 0.10 -4.22
CA TRP A 50 9.88 -1.24 -4.49
C TRP A 50 11.09 -1.54 -3.61
N ARG A 51 11.06 -2.68 -2.90
CA ARG A 51 12.14 -3.11 -2.00
C ARG A 51 12.15 -4.64 -1.86
N ASP A 52 13.33 -5.25 -2.00
CA ASP A 52 13.57 -6.66 -1.70
C ASP A 52 12.56 -7.63 -2.35
N GLY A 53 12.28 -7.44 -3.64
CA GLY A 53 11.37 -8.32 -4.39
C GLY A 53 9.87 -8.10 -4.11
N ARG A 54 9.50 -7.03 -3.40
CA ARG A 54 8.10 -6.71 -3.12
C ARG A 54 7.84 -5.20 -3.10
N TYR A 55 6.57 -4.84 -3.17
CA TYR A 55 6.12 -3.48 -2.94
C TYR A 55 5.86 -3.22 -1.46
N VAL A 56 6.38 -2.09 -0.98
CA VAL A 56 6.19 -1.61 0.39
C VAL A 56 5.48 -0.26 0.38
N CYS A 57 4.70 0.00 1.44
CA CYS A 57 4.07 1.29 1.62
C CYS A 57 5.05 2.24 2.33
N GLY A 58 5.52 3.28 1.64
CA GLY A 58 6.41 4.29 2.19
C GLY A 58 5.82 5.02 3.40
N VAL A 59 4.49 5.12 3.52
CA VAL A 59 3.83 5.68 4.72
C VAL A 59 3.97 4.76 5.92
N LEU A 60 4.04 3.43 5.72
CA LEU A 60 4.30 2.46 6.79
C LEU A 60 5.78 2.38 7.14
N ASP A 61 6.64 2.37 6.12
CA ASP A 61 8.09 2.21 6.27
C ASP A 61 8.75 3.47 6.84
N ALA A 62 8.38 4.63 6.30
CA ALA A 62 8.91 5.93 6.67
C ALA A 62 7.78 6.94 7.00
N PRO A 63 6.97 6.69 8.04
CA PRO A 63 5.82 7.54 8.37
C PRO A 63 6.19 9.00 8.60
N GLN A 64 7.39 9.28 9.11
CA GLN A 64 7.86 10.65 9.37
C GLN A 64 7.97 11.51 8.11
N ARG A 65 8.15 10.89 6.92
CA ARG A 65 8.21 11.59 5.63
C ARG A 65 6.83 12.09 5.17
N PHE A 66 5.76 11.40 5.58
CA PHE A 66 4.41 11.64 5.07
C PHE A 66 3.46 12.21 6.14
N VAL A 67 3.68 11.85 7.41
CA VAL A 67 2.88 12.25 8.56
C VAL A 67 3.79 12.65 9.74
N PRO A 68 4.55 13.76 9.63
CA PRO A 68 5.51 14.18 10.66
C PRO A 68 4.85 14.52 12.01
N LEU A 69 3.56 14.86 12.01
CA LEU A 69 2.79 15.18 13.21
C LEU A 69 2.46 13.95 14.07
N LEU A 70 2.56 12.74 13.51
CA LEU A 70 2.24 11.50 14.22
C LEU A 70 3.46 11.04 15.06
N PRO A 71 3.26 10.67 16.34
CA PRO A 71 4.36 10.23 17.19
C PRO A 71 5.07 9.02 16.58
N ARG A 72 6.39 9.12 16.38
CA ARG A 72 7.20 8.12 15.65
C ARG A 72 6.99 6.68 16.12
N ARG A 73 6.89 6.48 17.44
CA ARG A 73 6.63 5.18 18.09
C ARG A 73 5.28 4.54 17.74
N TRP A 74 4.28 5.33 17.38
CA TRP A 74 2.92 4.85 17.09
C TRP A 74 2.53 4.98 15.63
N ALA A 75 3.24 5.81 14.85
CA ALA A 75 2.84 6.19 13.50
C ALA A 75 2.64 4.98 12.57
N ALA A 76 3.60 4.06 12.50
CA ALA A 76 3.48 2.87 11.66
C ALA A 76 2.30 1.97 12.08
N ARG A 77 2.09 1.78 13.39
CA ARG A 77 0.98 0.97 13.92
C ARG A 77 -0.37 1.61 13.64
N LEU A 78 -0.48 2.93 13.72
CA LEU A 78 -1.70 3.68 13.42
C LEU A 78 -2.01 3.64 11.93
N VAL A 79 -1.01 3.87 11.08
CA VAL A 79 -1.13 3.75 9.62
C VAL A 79 -1.59 2.34 9.25
N ALA A 80 -0.95 1.30 9.79
CA ALA A 80 -1.32 -0.10 9.52
C ALA A 80 -2.77 -0.38 9.92
N ARG A 81 -3.22 0.17 11.05
CA ARG A 81 -4.60 0.04 11.52
C ARG A 81 -5.60 0.78 10.62
N TRP A 82 -5.24 1.96 10.11
CA TRP A 82 -6.11 2.75 9.25
C TRP A 82 -6.31 2.16 7.86
N ILE A 83 -5.27 1.53 7.31
CA ILE A 83 -5.32 0.93 5.97
C ILE A 83 -5.55 -0.59 6.01
N ALA A 84 -5.81 -1.14 7.20
CA ALA A 84 -5.94 -2.58 7.45
C ALA A 84 -4.77 -3.42 6.88
N ALA A 85 -3.56 -2.84 6.83
CA ALA A 85 -2.39 -3.54 6.29
C ALA A 85 -2.10 -4.80 7.11
N GLY A 86 -2.04 -5.94 6.43
CA GLY A 86 -1.81 -7.24 7.05
C GLY A 86 -3.04 -7.84 7.76
N LYS A 87 -4.22 -7.22 7.68
CA LYS A 87 -5.47 -7.77 8.24
C LYS A 87 -6.27 -8.59 7.22
N GLY A 88 -6.30 -8.17 5.97
CA GLY A 88 -6.93 -8.91 4.89
C GLY A 88 -6.95 -8.12 3.58
N CYS A 89 -6.76 -8.82 2.46
CA CYS A 89 -6.86 -8.25 1.11
C CYS A 89 -8.34 -8.13 0.72
N ASP A 90 -8.81 -6.91 0.49
CA ASP A 90 -10.15 -6.61 -0.02
C ASP A 90 -10.15 -6.27 -1.54
N CYS A 91 -8.97 -6.29 -2.17
CA CYS A 91 -8.81 -5.94 -3.57
C CYS A 91 -9.50 -6.96 -4.47
N ARG A 92 -10.39 -6.49 -5.36
CA ARG A 92 -11.09 -7.34 -6.34
C ARG A 92 -10.38 -7.46 -7.69
N HIS A 93 -9.43 -6.57 -7.98
CA HIS A 93 -8.65 -6.62 -9.23
C HIS A 93 -7.79 -7.88 -9.30
N GLN A 94 -7.64 -8.46 -10.48
CA GLN A 94 -6.74 -9.59 -10.72
C GLN A 94 -5.55 -9.10 -11.54
N ALA A 95 -4.38 -9.71 -11.34
CA ALA A 95 -3.24 -9.54 -12.23
C ALA A 95 -3.35 -10.67 -13.26
N GLU A 96 -3.44 -10.30 -14.54
CA GLU A 96 -3.46 -11.20 -15.69
C GLU A 96 -2.08 -11.25 -16.35
#